data_AF-A0AAU4AKC6-F1
#
_entry.id   AF-A0AAU4AKC6-F1
#
_cell.length_a   1.000
_cell.length_b   1.000
_cell.length_c   1.000
_cell.angle_alpha   90.00
_cell.angle_beta   90.00
_cell.angle_gamma   90.00
#
_symmetry.space_group_name_H-M   'P 1'
#
loop_
_entity.id
_entity.type
_entity.pdbx_description
1 polymer ?
#
loop_
_entity_poly.entity_id
_entity_poly.type
_entity_poly.pdbx_seq_one_letter_code
_entity_poly.pdbx_strand_id
1 'polypeptide(L)'
;MRWTTDTLLVMARLYYLVGEDAVLFNSDEDGSDRAFNGNTLAAGGPEHLALLTGTHTGEIRLSLEQLLSEPGLPAEDWDTVVEVSIYSTSGKLWLNDGEGEMHPTAGNLAHAGPGWYRVRAHARGRDLGHAQDTPDTWVEEHLVSVWPAPPQPDVVHRITDEFGLAHYDPQRPPSAPIHPADALPWAKRVADAKVRAWAEQFGYGAQDQARIVEAINSATA
;
A
#
# COMPACT_ATOMS: atom_id res chain seq x y z
N MET A 1 -1.67 16.61 -8.16
CA MET A 1 -2.53 17.07 -7.05
C MET A 1 -1.87 16.69 -5.73
N ARG A 2 -1.96 17.53 -4.69
CA ARG A 2 -1.52 17.17 -3.33
C ARG A 2 -2.67 17.31 -2.36
N TRP A 3 -2.83 16.33 -1.49
CA TRP A 3 -3.75 16.32 -0.36
C TRP A 3 -2.95 16.09 0.93
N THR A 4 -3.38 16.66 2.04
CA THR A 4 -2.69 16.53 3.33
C THR A 4 -3.72 16.49 4.43
N THR A 5 -3.55 15.55 5.36
CA THR A 5 -4.43 15.41 6.52
C THR A 5 -4.03 16.42 7.60
N ASP A 6 -5.00 16.80 8.43
CA ASP A 6 -4.66 17.37 9.74
C ASP A 6 -4.09 16.27 10.63
N THR A 7 -4.81 15.15 10.72
CA THR A 7 -4.37 13.88 11.34
C THR A 7 -4.94 12.69 10.58
N LEU A 8 -4.26 11.55 10.64
CA LEU A 8 -4.74 10.24 10.21
C LEU A 8 -4.56 9.29 11.39
N LEU A 9 -5.65 8.72 11.89
CA LEU A 9 -5.57 7.67 12.90
C LEU A 9 -5.03 6.39 12.23
N VAL A 10 -3.98 5.81 12.80
CA VAL A 10 -3.47 4.51 12.39
C VAL A 10 -3.59 3.52 13.54
N MET A 11 -3.79 2.25 13.21
CA MET A 11 -3.86 1.15 14.17
C MET A 11 -2.98 0.00 13.69
N ALA A 12 -2.40 -0.75 14.64
CA ALA A 12 -1.49 -1.85 14.38
C ALA A 12 -0.33 -1.49 13.41
N ARG A 13 0.15 -0.24 13.46
CA ARG A 13 1.24 0.29 12.63
C ARG A 13 0.97 0.37 11.12
N LEU A 14 -0.28 0.37 10.70
CA LEU A 14 -0.62 0.19 9.29
C LEU A 14 -1.67 1.18 8.81
N TYR A 15 -1.51 1.59 7.56
CA TYR A 15 -2.57 2.12 6.72
C TYR A 15 -2.33 1.65 5.29
N TYR A 16 -3.33 1.79 4.43
CA TYR A 16 -3.34 1.15 3.12
C TYR A 16 -3.74 2.11 2.00
N LEU A 17 -3.23 1.81 0.81
CA LEU A 17 -3.88 2.21 -0.43
C LEU A 17 -4.61 0.99 -0.99
N VAL A 18 -5.92 1.08 -1.16
CA VAL A 18 -6.76 -0.04 -1.60
C VAL A 18 -7.56 0.33 -2.85
N GLY A 19 -7.61 -0.59 -3.79
CA GLY A 19 -8.46 -0.51 -4.96
C GLY A 19 -9.81 -1.19 -4.74
N GLU A 20 -10.71 -1.01 -5.70
CA GLU A 20 -12.09 -1.54 -5.62
C GLU A 20 -12.12 -3.07 -5.57
N ASP A 21 -11.15 -3.70 -6.22
CA ASP A 21 -11.06 -5.16 -6.33
C ASP A 21 -10.12 -5.77 -5.26
N ALA A 22 -9.65 -5.00 -4.26
CA ALA A 22 -8.65 -5.44 -3.28
C ALA A 22 -8.99 -6.77 -2.60
N VAL A 23 -10.27 -7.00 -2.30
CA VAL A 23 -10.81 -8.24 -1.69
C VAL A 23 -10.57 -9.49 -2.55
N LEU A 24 -10.40 -9.33 -3.86
CA LEU A 24 -10.11 -10.44 -4.78
C LEU A 24 -8.64 -10.87 -4.68
N PHE A 25 -7.76 -9.95 -4.30
CA PHE A 25 -6.32 -10.13 -4.35
C PHE A 25 -5.68 -10.30 -2.98
N ASN A 26 -6.22 -9.69 -1.90
CA ASN A 26 -5.49 -9.65 -0.63
C ASN A 26 -6.23 -10.07 0.65
N SER A 27 -5.41 -10.48 1.62
CA SER A 27 -5.67 -10.50 3.06
C SER A 27 -4.59 -9.63 3.68
N ASP A 28 -4.96 -8.68 4.54
CA ASP A 28 -4.07 -7.64 5.09
C ASP A 28 -2.71 -8.15 5.61
N GLU A 29 -2.68 -9.38 6.13
CA GLU A 29 -1.49 -10.09 6.64
C GLU A 29 -0.33 -10.20 5.64
N ASP A 30 -0.57 -10.42 4.34
CA ASP A 30 0.52 -10.63 3.36
C ASP A 30 1.27 -9.32 3.03
N GLY A 31 0.54 -8.20 2.99
CA GLY A 31 1.11 -6.89 2.68
C GLY A 31 2.02 -6.38 3.81
N SER A 32 1.55 -6.46 5.05
CA SER A 32 2.30 -6.02 6.22
C SER A 32 3.55 -6.87 6.45
N ASP A 33 3.45 -8.20 6.33
CA ASP A 33 4.60 -9.10 6.44
C ASP A 33 5.65 -8.83 5.37
N ARG A 34 5.24 -8.58 4.12
CA ARG A 34 6.16 -8.22 3.03
C ARG A 34 6.85 -6.89 3.27
N ALA A 35 6.14 -5.89 3.76
CA ALA A 35 6.73 -4.59 4.07
C ALA A 35 7.75 -4.73 5.20
N PHE A 36 7.37 -5.41 6.29
CA PHE A 36 8.19 -5.57 7.49
C PHE A 36 9.45 -6.39 7.21
N ASN A 37 9.31 -7.50 6.46
CA ASN A 37 10.41 -8.35 6.05
C ASN A 37 11.08 -7.89 4.74
N GLY A 38 10.82 -6.68 4.27
CA GLY A 38 11.34 -6.16 3.02
C GLY A 38 12.09 -4.86 3.24
N ASN A 39 11.57 -3.79 2.65
CA ASN A 39 12.12 -2.44 2.74
C ASN A 39 11.69 -1.70 4.03
N THR A 40 10.93 -2.33 4.91
CA THR A 40 10.46 -1.84 6.22
C THR A 40 9.49 -0.66 6.20
N LEU A 41 9.00 -0.24 5.03
CA LEU A 41 8.09 0.90 4.92
C LEU A 41 6.85 0.63 4.07
N ALA A 42 6.98 -0.06 2.94
CA ALA A 42 5.83 -0.29 2.06
C ALA A 42 5.91 -1.63 1.33
N ALA A 43 4.77 -2.20 1.00
CA ALA A 43 4.69 -3.33 0.07
C ALA A 43 3.44 -3.23 -0.80
N GLY A 44 3.67 -3.19 -2.11
CA GLY A 44 2.59 -3.20 -3.10
C GLY A 44 2.25 -4.61 -3.58
N GLY A 45 0.98 -4.81 -3.89
CA GLY A 45 0.41 -5.93 -4.61
C GLY A 45 -0.75 -5.44 -5.48
N PRO A 46 -1.44 -6.33 -6.21
CA PRO A 46 -2.60 -5.92 -7.00
C PRO A 46 -3.71 -5.36 -6.10
N GLU A 47 -4.15 -4.15 -6.40
CA GLU A 47 -5.20 -3.40 -5.70
C GLU A 47 -4.95 -3.14 -4.21
N HIS A 48 -3.74 -3.39 -3.70
CA HIS A 48 -3.46 -3.21 -2.29
C HIS A 48 -2.00 -2.84 -2.07
N LEU A 49 -1.76 -1.81 -1.26
CA LEU A 49 -0.42 -1.42 -0.82
C LEU A 49 -0.46 -1.12 0.67
N ALA A 50 0.33 -1.86 1.43
CA ALA A 50 0.51 -1.66 2.87
C ALA A 50 1.63 -0.65 3.12
N LEU A 51 1.41 0.25 4.07
CA LEU A 51 2.43 1.18 4.56
C LEU A 51 2.58 1.04 6.07
N LEU A 52 3.82 0.89 6.52
CA LEU A 52 4.18 0.71 7.91
C LEU A 52 4.54 2.04 8.58
N THR A 53 4.02 2.24 9.78
CA THR A 53 4.35 3.35 10.67
C THR A 53 5.19 2.86 11.86
N GLY A 54 5.91 3.77 12.51
CA GLY A 54 6.54 3.51 13.81
C GLY A 54 5.49 3.52 14.95
N THR A 55 4.60 4.50 14.88
CA THR A 55 3.41 4.68 15.74
C THR A 55 2.50 3.48 15.63
N HIS A 56 2.19 2.82 16.75
CA HIS A 56 1.32 1.64 16.75
C HIS A 56 -0.15 1.98 16.67
N THR A 57 -0.61 2.86 17.55
CA THR A 57 -2.00 3.29 17.59
C THR A 57 -2.05 4.77 17.94
N GLY A 58 -2.45 5.61 16.99
CA GLY A 58 -2.47 7.05 17.23
C GLY A 58 -2.49 7.85 15.94
N GLU A 59 -2.34 9.15 16.06
CA GLU A 59 -2.37 10.05 14.91
C GLU A 59 -1.00 10.17 14.24
N ILE A 60 -0.98 10.11 12.92
CA ILE A 60 0.15 10.55 12.09
C ILE A 60 -0.30 11.71 11.20
N ARG A 61 0.67 12.41 10.61
CA ARG A 61 0.40 13.34 9.51
C ARG A 61 0.69 12.67 8.17
N LEU A 62 -0.28 12.63 7.26
CA LEU A 62 -0.09 12.05 5.92
C LEU A 62 -0.29 13.09 4.81
N SER A 63 0.63 13.11 3.85
CA SER A 63 0.48 13.78 2.56
C SER A 63 0.38 12.77 1.43
N LEU A 64 -0.55 12.96 0.51
CA LEU A 64 -0.71 12.16 -0.71
C LEU A 64 -0.54 13.03 -1.94
N GLU A 65 0.26 12.56 -2.90
CA GLU A 65 0.53 13.26 -4.16
C GLU A 65 0.20 12.39 -5.38
N GLN A 66 -0.59 12.93 -6.29
CA GLN A 66 -0.81 12.39 -7.62
C GLN A 66 0.09 13.14 -8.60
N LEU A 67 1.00 12.41 -9.23
CA LEU A 67 1.99 12.93 -10.16
C LEU A 67 1.82 12.26 -11.53
N LEU A 68 2.10 13.01 -12.59
CA LEU A 68 2.02 12.50 -13.97
C LEU A 68 3.28 11.71 -14.39
N SER A 69 4.36 11.84 -13.63
CA SER A 69 5.66 11.22 -13.90
C SER A 69 6.46 11.09 -12.61
N GLU A 70 7.59 10.39 -12.71
CA GLU A 70 8.53 10.23 -11.60
C GLU A 70 8.94 11.58 -10.98
N PRO A 71 8.85 11.73 -9.65
CA PRO A 71 9.37 12.91 -8.96
C PRO A 71 10.89 12.93 -8.94
N GLY A 72 11.48 14.14 -8.85
CA GLY A 72 12.92 14.31 -8.63
C GLY A 72 13.40 13.64 -7.33
N LEU A 73 14.72 13.63 -7.10
CA LEU A 73 15.30 12.96 -5.94
C LEU A 73 14.63 13.40 -4.61
N PRO A 74 14.45 12.46 -3.65
CA PRO A 74 13.85 12.79 -2.38
C PRO A 74 14.70 13.81 -1.61
N ALA A 75 14.03 14.66 -0.84
CA ALA A 75 14.71 15.59 0.06
C ALA A 75 15.44 14.83 1.19
N GLU A 76 16.50 15.43 1.73
CA GLU A 76 17.36 14.79 2.73
C GLU A 76 16.76 14.75 4.14
N ASP A 77 15.65 15.46 4.39
CA ASP A 77 14.98 15.58 5.69
C ASP A 77 13.97 14.46 5.99
N TRP A 78 13.91 13.43 5.14
CA TRP A 78 13.16 12.20 5.38
C TRP A 78 14.09 11.11 5.91
N ASP A 79 13.64 10.36 6.92
CA ASP A 79 14.45 9.30 7.55
C ASP A 79 14.43 8.02 6.69
N THR A 80 13.27 7.69 6.14
CA THR A 80 13.05 6.51 5.31
C THR A 80 12.44 6.92 3.98
N VAL A 81 13.00 6.45 2.86
CA VAL A 81 12.42 6.65 1.54
C VAL A 81 12.55 5.38 0.71
N VAL A 82 11.42 4.82 0.30
CA VAL A 82 11.34 3.63 -0.53
C VAL A 82 10.42 3.86 -1.72
N GLU A 83 10.62 3.09 -2.78
CA GLU A 83 9.69 2.98 -3.88
C GLU A 83 9.27 1.54 -4.11
N VAL A 84 7.99 1.36 -4.39
CA VAL A 84 7.38 0.07 -4.70
C VAL A 84 6.45 0.20 -5.91
N SER A 85 6.05 -0.94 -6.46
CA SER A 85 5.05 -1.00 -7.54
C SER A 85 3.72 -1.55 -7.04
N ILE A 86 2.63 -0.97 -7.53
CA ILE A 86 1.26 -1.42 -7.30
C ILE A 86 0.53 -1.50 -8.65
N TYR A 87 -0.32 -2.50 -8.83
CA TYR A 87 -1.20 -2.59 -10.00
C TYR A 87 -2.63 -2.25 -9.60
N SER A 88 -3.30 -1.37 -10.34
CA SER A 88 -4.74 -1.18 -10.21
C SER A 88 -5.49 -1.79 -11.39
N THR A 89 -6.35 -2.79 -11.15
CA THR A 89 -7.29 -3.39 -12.11
C THR A 89 -8.46 -2.47 -12.42
N SER A 90 -8.98 -1.79 -11.39
CA SER A 90 -10.19 -0.97 -11.48
C SER A 90 -9.91 0.46 -11.96
N GLY A 91 -8.65 0.89 -11.91
CA GLY A 91 -8.27 2.29 -12.10
C GLY A 91 -8.73 3.17 -10.93
N LYS A 92 -8.95 2.54 -9.77
CA LYS A 92 -9.33 3.20 -8.53
C LYS A 92 -8.38 2.75 -7.43
N LEU A 93 -7.86 3.72 -6.69
CA LEU A 93 -6.97 3.49 -5.56
C LEU A 93 -7.21 4.59 -4.54
N TRP A 94 -7.59 4.23 -3.33
CA TRP A 94 -7.96 5.17 -2.27
C TRP A 94 -7.21 4.90 -0.98
N LEU A 95 -7.11 5.94 -0.17
CA LEU A 95 -6.60 5.83 1.19
C LEU A 95 -7.61 5.10 2.08
N ASN A 96 -7.11 4.10 2.80
CA ASN A 96 -7.75 3.38 3.88
C ASN A 96 -6.87 3.50 5.14
N ASP A 97 -7.47 3.82 6.28
CA ASP A 97 -6.76 4.10 7.53
C ASP A 97 -6.29 2.85 8.31
N GLY A 98 -6.65 1.65 7.85
CA GLY A 98 -6.36 0.38 8.51
C GLY A 98 -7.49 -0.18 9.37
N GLU A 99 -8.50 0.63 9.71
CA GLU A 99 -9.72 0.19 10.42
C GLU A 99 -10.91 0.01 9.46
N GLY A 100 -10.68 0.19 8.16
CA GLY A 100 -11.71 0.07 7.13
C GLY A 100 -12.35 1.41 6.74
N GLU A 101 -11.97 2.53 7.35
CA GLU A 101 -12.45 3.84 6.92
C GLU A 101 -11.76 4.28 5.63
N MET A 102 -12.57 4.70 4.67
CA MET A 102 -12.10 5.19 3.38
C MET A 102 -12.09 6.71 3.38
N HIS A 103 -11.02 7.31 2.85
CA HIS A 103 -10.88 8.78 2.77
C HIS A 103 -11.05 9.27 1.32
N PRO A 104 -12.28 9.40 0.78
CA PRO A 104 -12.51 9.81 -0.61
C PRO A 104 -12.04 11.24 -0.90
N THR A 105 -11.90 12.08 0.14
CA THR A 105 -11.38 13.46 0.03
C THR A 105 -9.91 13.52 -0.38
N ALA A 106 -9.15 12.43 -0.17
CA ALA A 106 -7.80 12.28 -0.68
C ALA A 106 -7.73 12.13 -2.21
N GLY A 107 -8.88 11.83 -2.84
CA GLY A 107 -9.00 11.59 -4.28
C GLY A 107 -8.56 10.19 -4.70
N ASN A 108 -8.83 9.86 -5.96
CA ASN A 108 -8.38 8.60 -6.57
C ASN A 108 -6.90 8.71 -6.97
N LEU A 109 -6.04 7.88 -6.37
CA LEU A 109 -4.60 7.85 -6.64
C LEU A 109 -4.25 7.13 -7.95
N ALA A 110 -5.11 6.22 -8.43
CA ALA A 110 -5.03 5.61 -9.76
C ALA A 110 -5.62 6.54 -10.83
N HIS A 111 -5.18 7.80 -10.82
CA HIS A 111 -5.73 8.91 -11.59
C HIS A 111 -5.53 8.79 -13.11
N ALA A 112 -4.68 7.88 -13.58
CA ALA A 112 -4.46 7.58 -15.00
C ALA A 112 -5.25 6.34 -15.49
N GLY A 113 -6.17 5.81 -14.67
CA GLY A 113 -6.96 4.61 -14.98
C GLY A 113 -6.26 3.30 -14.58
N PRO A 114 -6.79 2.15 -15.04
CA PRO A 114 -6.19 0.85 -14.76
C PRO A 114 -4.75 0.73 -15.25
N GLY A 115 -3.90 0.05 -14.48
CA GLY A 115 -2.53 -0.24 -14.86
C GLY A 115 -1.54 -0.19 -13.70
N TRP A 116 -0.26 -0.17 -14.06
CA TRP A 116 0.85 -0.07 -13.11
C TRP A 116 1.11 1.35 -12.66
N TYR A 117 1.34 1.48 -11.35
CA TYR A 117 1.79 2.70 -10.71
C TYR A 117 3.07 2.43 -9.94
N ARG A 118 3.94 3.44 -9.90
CA ARG A 118 5.03 3.53 -8.93
C ARG A 118 4.58 4.41 -7.78
N VAL A 119 5.00 4.02 -6.59
CA VAL A 119 4.69 4.69 -5.35
C VAL A 119 5.99 4.97 -4.63
N ARG A 120 6.28 6.23 -4.31
CA ARG A 120 7.36 6.62 -3.40
C ARG A 120 6.77 6.96 -2.05
N ALA A 121 7.13 6.19 -1.03
CA ALA A 121 6.77 6.43 0.35
C ALA A 121 7.96 7.07 1.07
N HIS A 122 7.69 8.13 1.81
CA HIS A 122 8.63 8.81 2.69
C HIS A 122 8.06 8.76 4.10
N ALA A 123 8.91 8.51 5.09
CA ALA A 123 8.56 8.55 6.49
C ALA A 123 9.64 9.29 7.28
N ARG A 124 9.20 10.01 8.32
CA ARG A 124 10.07 10.58 9.33
C ARG A 124 9.41 10.57 10.69
N GLY A 125 10.22 10.52 11.74
CA GLY A 125 9.73 10.49 13.12
C GLY A 125 9.24 9.12 13.60
N ARG A 126 9.50 8.05 12.83
CA ARG A 126 9.11 6.67 13.19
C ARG A 126 9.71 6.20 14.52
N ASP A 127 10.92 6.64 14.85
CA ASP A 127 11.57 6.30 16.12
C ASP A 127 10.80 6.88 17.32
N LEU A 128 10.35 8.14 17.22
CA LEU A 128 9.52 8.77 18.25
C LEU A 128 8.13 8.12 18.33
N GLY A 129 7.53 7.82 17.18
CA GLY A 129 6.27 7.09 17.09
C GLY A 129 6.36 5.72 17.76
N HIS A 130 7.43 4.97 17.50
CA HIS A 130 7.69 3.67 18.09
C HIS A 130 7.92 3.76 19.61
N ALA A 131 8.71 4.75 20.06
CA ALA A 131 9.01 4.93 21.48
C ALA A 131 7.79 5.35 22.32
N GLN A 132 6.87 6.13 21.74
CA GLN A 132 5.65 6.56 22.42
C GLN A 132 4.52 5.54 22.30
N ASP A 133 4.54 4.71 21.25
CA ASP A 133 3.57 3.65 20.88
C ASP A 133 2.16 4.19 20.56
N THR A 134 1.62 5.01 21.47
CA THR A 134 0.32 5.70 21.37
C THR A 134 0.43 7.18 21.74
N PRO A 135 0.99 8.04 20.85
CA PRO A 135 1.21 9.44 21.14
C PRO A 135 -0.11 10.26 21.18
N ASP A 136 -0.19 11.25 22.07
CA ASP A 136 -1.36 12.15 22.20
C ASP A 136 -1.49 13.14 21.04
N THR A 137 -0.39 13.40 20.32
CA THR A 137 -0.32 14.26 19.12
C THR A 137 0.64 13.62 18.13
N TRP A 138 0.40 13.81 16.83
CA TRP A 138 1.27 13.22 15.81
C TRP A 138 2.74 13.67 15.97
N VAL A 139 3.64 12.68 15.97
CA VAL A 139 5.11 12.85 15.97
C VAL A 139 5.76 12.24 14.73
N GLU A 140 4.95 11.58 13.91
CA GLU A 140 5.34 10.87 12.72
C GLU A 140 4.62 11.44 11.50
N GLU A 141 5.36 11.60 10.42
CA GLU A 141 4.86 12.19 9.18
C GLU A 141 5.24 11.33 7.98
N HIS A 142 4.27 11.15 7.08
CA HIS A 142 4.40 10.39 5.85
C HIS A 142 4.08 11.24 4.62
N LEU A 143 4.80 11.01 3.53
CA LEU A 143 4.48 11.51 2.20
C LEU A 143 4.48 10.36 1.20
N VAL A 144 3.36 10.15 0.52
CA VAL A 144 3.21 9.12 -0.51
C VAL A 144 2.90 9.78 -1.86
N SER A 145 3.83 9.64 -2.80
CA SER A 145 3.69 10.14 -4.16
C SER A 145 3.42 8.98 -5.11
N VAL A 146 2.41 9.10 -5.97
CA VAL A 146 1.93 8.04 -6.88
C VAL A 146 1.92 8.55 -8.31
N TRP A 147 2.52 7.79 -9.24
CA TRP A 147 2.54 8.11 -10.67
C TRP A 147 2.42 6.86 -11.54
N PRO A 148 1.82 6.96 -12.74
CA PRO A 148 1.79 5.85 -13.69
C PRO A 148 3.21 5.56 -14.19
N ALA A 149 3.64 4.29 -14.10
CA ALA A 149 4.95 3.84 -14.58
C ALA A 149 5.01 2.31 -14.66
N PRO A 150 5.86 1.72 -15.52
CA PRO A 150 6.09 0.28 -15.55
C PRO A 150 6.54 -0.28 -14.19
N PRO A 151 6.21 -1.55 -13.89
CA PRO A 151 6.62 -2.17 -12.64
C PRO A 151 8.14 -2.33 -12.57
N GLN A 152 8.70 -2.10 -11.38
CA GLN A 152 10.13 -2.31 -11.08
C GLN A 152 10.28 -2.89 -9.69
N PRO A 153 11.34 -3.67 -9.40
CA PRO A 153 11.66 -4.07 -8.03
C PRO A 153 11.69 -2.88 -7.07
N ASP A 154 11.54 -3.17 -5.78
CA ASP A 154 11.62 -2.14 -4.75
C ASP A 154 12.95 -1.38 -4.85
N VAL A 155 12.90 -0.07 -4.59
CA VAL A 155 14.09 0.77 -4.49
C VAL A 155 14.13 1.39 -3.11
N VAL A 156 15.24 1.20 -2.41
CA VAL A 156 15.49 1.87 -1.13
C VAL A 156 16.43 3.03 -1.40
N HIS A 157 15.91 4.25 -1.29
CA HIS A 157 16.72 5.47 -1.43
C HIS A 157 17.46 5.78 -0.14
N ARG A 158 16.81 5.53 1.00
CA ARG A 158 17.33 5.84 2.34
C ARG A 158 16.59 5.05 3.41
N ILE A 159 17.31 4.60 4.44
CA ILE A 159 16.79 4.22 5.75
C ILE A 159 17.80 4.67 6.79
N THR A 160 17.43 5.62 7.64
CA THR A 160 18.29 6.15 8.71
C THR A 160 17.64 6.12 10.10
N ASP A 161 16.35 5.81 10.18
CA ASP A 161 15.64 5.60 11.44
C ASP A 161 15.98 4.23 12.06
N GLU A 162 16.05 4.17 13.38
CA GLU A 162 16.33 2.94 14.13
C GLU A 162 15.25 1.87 13.91
N PHE A 163 13.98 2.30 13.78
CA PHE A 163 12.84 1.43 13.53
C PHE A 163 13.01 0.59 12.26
N GLY A 164 13.35 1.21 11.13
CA GLY A 164 13.62 0.52 9.87
C GLY A 164 14.92 -0.28 9.92
N LEU A 165 15.99 0.29 10.48
CA LEU A 165 17.30 -0.38 10.56
C LEU A 165 17.28 -1.67 11.39
N ALA A 166 16.35 -1.82 12.33
CA ALA A 166 16.20 -3.03 13.13
C ALA A 166 15.84 -4.28 12.29
N HIS A 167 15.20 -4.10 11.13
CA HIS A 167 14.69 -5.19 10.29
C HIS A 167 15.21 -5.19 8.86
N TYR A 168 15.73 -4.05 8.39
CA TYR A 168 16.24 -3.92 7.03
C TYR A 168 17.59 -4.63 6.84
N ASP A 169 17.68 -5.42 5.76
CA ASP A 169 18.92 -6.06 5.31
C ASP A 169 19.25 -5.58 3.90
N PRO A 170 20.29 -4.74 3.72
CA PRO A 170 20.68 -4.21 2.40
C PRO A 170 21.26 -5.28 1.46
N GLN A 171 21.60 -6.47 1.97
CA GLN A 171 22.07 -7.59 1.14
C GLN A 171 20.92 -8.41 0.56
N ARG A 172 19.70 -8.24 1.09
CA ARG A 172 18.50 -8.92 0.60
C ARG A 172 18.16 -8.42 -0.81
N PRO A 173 17.87 -9.32 -1.77
CA PRO A 173 17.34 -8.91 -3.06
C PRO A 173 16.07 -8.07 -2.88
N PRO A 174 15.91 -6.96 -3.60
CA PRO A 174 14.67 -6.18 -3.53
C PRO A 174 13.46 -7.00 -3.93
N SER A 175 12.33 -6.77 -3.27
CA SER A 175 11.08 -7.45 -3.60
C SER A 175 10.68 -7.15 -5.03
N ALA A 176 10.29 -8.20 -5.77
CA ALA A 176 9.73 -8.03 -7.11
C ALA A 176 8.26 -7.58 -7.03
N PRO A 177 7.77 -6.82 -8.03
CA PRO A 177 6.36 -6.50 -8.17
C PRO A 177 5.53 -7.78 -8.31
N ILE A 178 4.40 -7.84 -7.60
CA ILE A 178 3.46 -8.96 -7.76
C ILE A 178 2.53 -8.63 -8.92
N HIS A 179 2.60 -9.40 -10.01
CA HIS A 179 1.64 -9.27 -11.10
C HIS A 179 0.25 -9.77 -10.68
N PRO A 180 -0.85 -9.17 -11.20
CA PRO A 180 -2.21 -9.66 -10.97
C PRO A 180 -2.39 -11.16 -11.22
N ALA A 181 -1.79 -11.68 -12.30
CA ALA A 181 -1.85 -13.10 -12.64
C ALA A 181 -1.21 -14.01 -11.57
N ASP A 182 -0.20 -13.52 -10.86
CA ASP A 182 0.52 -14.26 -9.82
C ASP A 182 -0.12 -14.10 -8.43
N ALA A 183 -0.90 -13.02 -8.22
CA ALA A 183 -1.61 -12.74 -6.97
C ALA A 183 -2.97 -13.40 -6.86
N LEU A 184 -3.57 -13.81 -7.99
CA LEU A 184 -4.88 -14.45 -8.00
C LEU A 184 -4.85 -15.75 -7.16
N PRO A 185 -5.67 -15.85 -6.10
CA PRO A 185 -5.57 -16.93 -5.12
C PRO A 185 -6.37 -18.15 -5.59
N TRP A 186 -6.09 -18.71 -6.75
CA TRP A 186 -7.03 -19.67 -7.34
C TRP A 186 -7.24 -20.94 -6.50
N ALA A 187 -6.27 -21.34 -5.65
CA ALA A 187 -6.37 -22.59 -4.88
C ALA A 187 -6.65 -22.42 -3.37
N LYS A 188 -6.31 -21.27 -2.74
CA LYS A 188 -6.37 -21.14 -1.28
C LYS A 188 -7.65 -20.47 -0.73
N ARG A 189 -8.33 -19.59 -1.49
CA ARG A 189 -9.40 -18.73 -0.94
C ARG A 189 -10.83 -19.12 -1.29
N VAL A 190 -11.07 -19.97 -2.29
CA VAL A 190 -12.44 -20.44 -2.63
C VAL A 190 -13.06 -21.28 -1.51
N ALA A 191 -12.26 -21.85 -0.60
CA ALA A 191 -12.72 -22.60 0.55
C ALA A 191 -12.97 -21.76 1.81
N ASP A 192 -12.60 -20.47 1.82
CA ASP A 192 -12.74 -19.62 2.99
C ASP A 192 -14.19 -19.15 3.17
N ALA A 193 -14.80 -19.52 4.30
CA ALA A 193 -16.19 -19.24 4.60
C ALA A 193 -16.48 -17.73 4.78
N LYS A 194 -15.50 -16.92 5.18
CA LYS A 194 -15.65 -15.47 5.34
C LYS A 194 -15.74 -14.76 3.99
N VAL A 195 -14.92 -15.18 3.03
CA VAL A 195 -14.94 -14.65 1.65
C VAL A 195 -16.28 -14.96 0.97
N ARG A 196 -16.84 -16.16 1.21
CA ARG A 196 -18.16 -16.54 0.69
C ARG A 196 -19.31 -15.72 1.30
N ALA A 197 -19.33 -15.59 2.62
CA ALA A 197 -20.39 -14.86 3.33
C ALA A 197 -20.42 -13.36 2.94
N TRP A 198 -19.26 -12.74 2.75
CA TRP A 198 -19.15 -11.37 2.26
C TRP A 198 -19.63 -11.24 0.80
N ALA A 199 -19.20 -12.14 -0.09
CA ALA A 199 -19.64 -12.11 -1.49
C ALA A 199 -21.17 -12.23 -1.62
N GLU A 200 -21.79 -13.13 -0.84
CA GLU A 200 -23.24 -13.28 -0.77
C GLU A 200 -23.95 -12.03 -0.23
N GLN A 201 -23.37 -11.36 0.77
CA GLN A 201 -23.91 -10.13 1.36
C GLN A 201 -24.00 -8.97 0.37
N PHE A 202 -23.06 -8.88 -0.58
CA PHE A 202 -22.98 -7.80 -1.57
C PHE A 202 -23.47 -8.21 -2.96
N GLY A 203 -24.06 -9.40 -3.09
CA GLY A 203 -24.69 -9.87 -4.34
C GLY A 203 -23.72 -10.37 -5.41
N TYR A 204 -22.46 -10.62 -5.06
CA TYR A 204 -21.45 -11.17 -5.97
C TYR A 204 -21.57 -12.70 -6.04
N GLY A 205 -21.66 -13.23 -7.27
CA GLY A 205 -21.73 -14.67 -7.50
C GLY A 205 -20.36 -15.27 -7.82
N ALA A 206 -20.20 -16.59 -7.60
CA ALA A 206 -19.02 -17.35 -8.04
C ALA A 206 -18.74 -17.24 -9.56
N GLN A 207 -19.71 -16.76 -10.35
CA GLN A 207 -19.58 -16.58 -11.80
C GLN A 207 -18.95 -15.22 -12.20
N ASP A 208 -18.93 -14.23 -11.30
CA ASP A 208 -18.27 -12.94 -11.54
C ASP A 208 -16.75 -13.09 -11.48
N GLN A 209 -16.26 -13.99 -10.62
CA GLN A 209 -14.84 -14.32 -10.45
C GLN A 209 -14.19 -14.90 -11.70
N ALA A 210 -14.86 -15.80 -12.41
CA ALA A 210 -14.33 -16.42 -13.62
C ALA A 210 -14.15 -15.41 -14.77
N ARG A 211 -15.06 -14.44 -14.90
CA ARG A 211 -15.00 -13.37 -15.92
C ARG A 211 -13.91 -12.34 -15.62
N ILE A 212 -13.68 -12.02 -14.34
CA ILE A 212 -12.60 -11.11 -13.92
C ILE A 212 -11.22 -11.75 -14.22
N VAL A 213 -11.07 -13.04 -13.96
CA VAL A 213 -9.84 -13.80 -14.30
C VAL A 213 -9.62 -13.83 -15.82
N GLU A 214 -10.67 -14.06 -16.62
CA GLU A 214 -10.58 -14.05 -18.09
C GLU A 214 -10.26 -12.65 -18.65
N ALA A 215 -10.82 -11.60 -18.05
CA ALA A 215 -10.51 -10.19 -18.38
C ALA A 215 -9.07 -9.80 -18.02
N ILE A 216 -8.54 -10.24 -16.87
CA ILE A 216 -7.15 -10.00 -16.46
C ILE A 216 -6.17 -10.74 -17.38
N ASN A 217 -6.46 -12.01 -17.70
CA ASN A 217 -5.61 -12.81 -18.59
C ASN A 217 -5.61 -12.31 -20.05
N SER A 218 -6.69 -11.65 -20.48
CA SER A 218 -6.75 -11.04 -21.82
C SER A 218 -6.12 -9.64 -21.87
N ALA A 219 -6.03 -8.92 -20.74
CA ALA A 219 -5.37 -7.61 -20.65
C ALA A 219 -3.86 -7.69 -20.43
N THR A 220 -3.34 -8.87 -20.08
CA THR A 220 -1.91 -9.12 -19.79
C THR A 220 -1.18 -9.89 -20.90
N ALA A 221 -1.88 -10.23 -22.00
CA ALA A 221 -1.33 -10.85 -23.21
C ALA A 221 -1.06 -9.80 -24.30
#